data_AF-A0A8W8K3J0-F1
#
_entry.id   AF-A0A8W8K3J0-F1
#
_cell.length_a   1.000
_cell.length_b   1.000
_cell.length_c   1.000
_cell.angle_alpha   90.00
_cell.angle_beta   90.00
_cell.angle_gamma   90.00
#
_symmetry.space_group_name_H-M   'P 1'
#
loop_
_entity.id
_entity.type
_entity.pdbx_description
1 polymer ?
#
loop_
_entity_poly.entity_id
_entity_poly.type
_entity_poly.pdbx_seq_one_letter_code
_entity_poly.pdbx_strand_id
1 'polypeptide(L)'
;RRYRAGSLPHNAMETVMKDLKQALCDTMTKNILKEAVYNTSAMVFFDDFLGNGDRDKDGYPVKYGEDRLFTTSMAINALITTWTYFNDNTGHLHWDENTPADVKKIVTAAVNFLDTYILGEEYKPWNMFFSGSFKGFGTSWSQYPANRNDHINGTQIKIRGMEGVAAESWYDAQLKHLKTPTVFHGYNSDPSYFPYWCSESYTYVTSMLAMSTFNNIADNTDGTTNVHASV
;
A
#
# COMPACT_ATOMS: atom_id res chain seq x y z
N ARG A 1 0.80 20.83 -3.87
CA ARG A 1 -0.48 21.57 -3.75
C ARG A 1 -1.61 20.59 -4.03
N ARG A 2 -2.33 20.12 -2.99
CA ARG A 2 -3.54 19.29 -3.17
C ARG A 2 -4.74 20.24 -3.45
N TYR A 3 -5.73 19.75 -4.19
CA TYR A 3 -7.00 20.35 -4.66
C TYR A 3 -7.26 21.83 -4.29
N ARG A 4 -7.32 22.76 -5.24
CA ARG A 4 -7.90 24.10 -4.98
C ARG A 4 -9.41 24.00 -5.02
N ALA A 5 -10.11 24.78 -4.20
CA ALA A 5 -11.54 25.01 -4.38
C ALA A 5 -11.80 25.50 -5.83
N GLY A 6 -12.25 24.59 -6.71
CA GLY A 6 -12.64 24.89 -8.10
C GLY A 6 -11.74 24.35 -9.22
N SER A 7 -10.55 23.77 -8.96
CA SER A 7 -9.77 23.04 -9.98
C SER A 7 -8.55 22.30 -9.40
N LEU A 8 -8.17 21.16 -10.01
CA LEU A 8 -6.89 20.49 -9.72
C LEU A 8 -5.81 21.01 -10.67
N PRO A 9 -4.53 21.04 -10.25
CA PRO A 9 -3.47 21.70 -11.02
C PRO A 9 -3.16 21.01 -12.36
N HIS A 10 -3.65 19.78 -12.56
CA HIS A 10 -3.48 19.02 -13.80
C HIS A 10 -4.82 18.40 -14.22
N ASN A 11 -5.14 18.47 -15.51
CA ASN A 11 -6.35 17.88 -16.08
C ASN A 11 -6.48 16.38 -15.76
N ALA A 12 -5.37 15.64 -15.76
CA ALA A 12 -5.36 14.23 -15.37
C ALA A 12 -5.89 14.03 -13.94
N MET A 13 -5.53 14.92 -13.00
CA MET A 13 -6.03 14.85 -11.63
C MET A 13 -7.51 15.21 -11.56
N GLU A 14 -7.97 16.22 -12.32
CA GLU A 14 -9.40 16.57 -12.42
C GLU A 14 -10.23 15.41 -12.94
N THR A 15 -9.76 14.77 -14.01
CA THR A 15 -10.41 13.63 -14.63
C THR A 15 -10.49 12.46 -13.65
N VAL A 16 -9.37 12.06 -13.05
CA VAL A 16 -9.32 10.95 -12.09
C VAL A 16 -10.19 11.25 -10.86
N MET A 17 -10.12 12.46 -10.31
CA MET A 17 -10.95 12.83 -9.17
C MET A 17 -12.43 12.80 -9.55
N LYS A 18 -12.83 13.36 -10.68
CA LYS A 18 -14.23 13.31 -11.14
C LYS A 18 -14.72 11.88 -11.31
N ASP A 19 -13.92 11.02 -11.92
CA ASP A 19 -14.30 9.64 -12.22
C ASP A 19 -14.37 8.77 -10.96
N LEU A 20 -13.50 9.02 -9.99
CA LEU A 20 -13.38 8.18 -8.79
C LEU A 20 -14.05 8.78 -7.55
N LYS A 21 -14.40 10.07 -7.50
CA LYS A 21 -14.86 10.76 -6.28
C LYS A 21 -15.94 10.00 -5.53
N GLN A 22 -16.98 9.53 -6.23
CA GLN A 22 -18.06 8.80 -5.57
C GLN A 22 -17.55 7.49 -4.94
N ALA A 23 -16.72 6.73 -5.65
CA ALA A 23 -16.14 5.50 -5.12
C ALA A 23 -15.17 5.77 -3.96
N LEU A 24 -14.43 6.88 -4.01
CA LEU A 24 -13.50 7.29 -2.96
C LEU A 24 -14.24 7.70 -1.68
N CYS A 25 -15.23 8.58 -1.81
CA CYS A 25 -16.04 9.07 -0.68
C CYS A 25 -16.98 8.00 -0.11
N ASP A 26 -17.35 6.97 -0.87
CA ASP A 26 -18.26 5.93 -0.40
C ASP A 26 -17.53 4.60 -0.11
N THR A 27 -17.33 3.76 -1.12
CA THR A 27 -16.85 2.39 -0.96
C THR A 27 -15.45 2.33 -0.34
N MET A 28 -14.51 3.12 -0.84
CA MET A 28 -13.14 3.14 -0.32
C MET A 28 -13.10 3.65 1.12
N THR A 29 -13.78 4.76 1.40
CA THR A 29 -13.88 5.28 2.77
C THR A 29 -14.45 4.24 3.72
N LYS A 30 -15.60 3.63 3.40
CA LYS A 30 -16.23 2.59 4.24
C LYS A 30 -15.29 1.40 4.49
N ASN A 31 -14.59 0.94 3.46
CA ASN A 31 -13.65 -0.17 3.59
C ASN A 31 -12.47 0.19 4.48
N ILE A 32 -11.84 1.35 4.28
CA ILE A 32 -10.74 1.79 5.15
C ILE A 32 -11.21 1.89 6.60
N LEU A 33 -12.33 2.60 6.87
CA LEU A 33 -12.79 2.78 8.25
C LEU A 33 -13.13 1.45 8.95
N LYS A 34 -13.59 0.45 8.20
CA LYS A 34 -13.90 -0.89 8.73
C LYS A 34 -12.64 -1.66 9.17
N GLU A 35 -11.53 -1.49 8.47
CA GLU A 35 -10.26 -2.18 8.76
C GLU A 35 -9.44 -1.48 9.86
N ALA A 36 -9.95 -0.38 10.44
CA ALA A 36 -9.30 0.33 11.53
C ALA A 36 -9.19 -0.54 12.78
N VAL A 37 -7.97 -0.74 13.28
CA VAL A 37 -7.70 -1.48 14.52
C VAL A 37 -7.29 -0.49 15.61
N TYR A 38 -7.99 -0.52 16.74
CA TYR A 38 -7.68 0.33 17.89
C TYR A 38 -6.58 -0.31 18.74
N ASN A 39 -5.40 0.30 18.78
CA ASN A 39 -4.35 -0.03 19.75
C ASN A 39 -4.74 0.49 21.14
N THR A 40 -5.24 1.73 21.18
CA THR A 40 -5.86 2.37 22.35
C THR A 40 -7.08 3.17 21.88
N SER A 41 -7.83 3.78 22.80
CA SER A 41 -8.93 4.68 22.42
C SER A 41 -8.48 5.90 21.60
N ALA A 42 -7.19 6.24 21.63
CA ALA A 42 -6.60 7.40 20.96
C ALA A 42 -5.61 7.03 19.84
N MET A 43 -5.36 5.75 19.59
CA MET A 43 -4.41 5.26 18.59
C MET A 43 -5.03 4.17 17.73
N VAL A 44 -5.06 4.40 16.43
CA VAL A 44 -5.56 3.46 15.43
C VAL A 44 -4.44 3.10 14.46
N PHE A 45 -4.39 1.85 14.03
CA PHE A 45 -3.50 1.43 12.94
C PHE A 45 -4.26 0.59 11.92
N PHE A 46 -3.59 0.36 10.80
CA PHE A 46 -4.06 -0.46 9.69
C PHE A 46 -2.98 -1.46 9.32
N ASP A 47 -3.39 -2.69 9.02
CA ASP A 47 -2.55 -3.76 8.51
C ASP A 47 -3.14 -4.21 7.15
N ASP A 48 -2.30 -4.51 6.17
CA ASP A 48 -2.78 -4.98 4.86
C ASP A 48 -2.01 -6.21 4.35
N PHE A 49 -0.73 -6.05 4.01
CA PHE A 49 -0.03 -7.04 3.20
C PHE A 49 1.01 -7.86 3.98
N LEU A 50 2.11 -7.25 4.42
CA LEU A 50 3.21 -7.99 5.06
C LEU A 50 2.83 -8.42 6.47
N GLY A 51 3.09 -9.69 6.79
CA GLY A 51 2.72 -10.26 8.08
C GLY A 51 1.22 -10.50 8.27
N ASN A 52 0.40 -10.40 7.21
CA ASN A 52 -1.06 -10.59 7.25
C ASN A 52 -1.44 -11.84 6.46
N GLY A 53 -1.53 -12.99 7.15
CA GLY A 53 -1.75 -14.28 6.52
C GLY A 53 -0.51 -15.18 6.50
N ASP A 54 0.48 -14.85 7.33
CA ASP A 54 1.59 -15.74 7.63
C ASP A 54 1.15 -16.91 8.51
N ARG A 55 1.96 -17.96 8.50
CA ARG A 55 1.80 -19.11 9.38
C ARG A 55 2.98 -19.24 10.32
N ASP A 56 2.73 -19.69 11.55
CA ASP A 56 3.79 -20.11 12.45
C ASP A 56 4.39 -21.47 12.03
N LYS A 57 5.38 -21.94 12.81
CA LYS A 57 6.06 -23.22 12.59
C LYS A 57 5.14 -24.45 12.61
N ASP A 58 3.97 -24.33 13.24
CA ASP A 58 2.98 -25.39 13.39
C ASP A 58 1.84 -25.25 12.36
N GLY A 59 1.93 -24.25 11.46
CA GLY A 59 1.01 -24.00 10.36
C GLY A 59 -0.21 -23.15 10.72
N TYR A 60 -0.28 -22.60 11.93
CA TYR A 60 -1.40 -21.76 12.36
C TYR A 60 -1.28 -20.34 11.81
N PRO A 61 -2.39 -19.71 11.37
CA PRO A 61 -2.36 -18.31 10.93
C PRO A 61 -1.89 -17.38 12.06
N VAL A 62 -0.96 -16.48 11.75
CA VAL A 62 -0.47 -15.42 12.63
C VAL A 62 -0.55 -14.09 11.90
N LYS A 63 -0.82 -13.03 12.68
CA LYS A 63 -0.83 -11.65 12.20
C LYS A 63 0.31 -10.86 12.85
N TYR A 64 1.40 -10.71 12.13
CA TYR A 64 2.54 -9.89 12.56
C TYR A 64 2.33 -8.40 12.24
N GLY A 65 1.65 -8.09 11.12
CA GLY A 65 1.42 -6.71 10.67
C GLY A 65 2.73 -5.95 10.43
N GLU A 66 3.59 -6.54 9.61
CA GLU A 66 4.95 -6.05 9.39
C GLU A 66 4.98 -4.75 8.56
N ASP A 67 3.92 -4.47 7.78
CA ASP A 67 3.77 -3.21 7.05
C ASP A 67 2.89 -2.16 7.75
N ARG A 68 2.56 -2.36 9.03
CA ARG A 68 1.60 -1.54 9.79
C ARG A 68 1.84 -0.04 9.69
N LEU A 69 3.09 0.39 9.86
CA LEU A 69 3.46 1.81 9.77
C LEU A 69 3.17 2.36 8.36
N PHE A 70 3.56 1.61 7.32
CA PHE A 70 3.33 2.02 5.94
C PHE A 70 1.84 2.05 5.60
N THR A 71 1.11 0.97 5.89
CA THR A 71 -0.32 0.85 5.61
C THR A 71 -1.11 1.94 6.33
N THR A 72 -0.76 2.24 7.58
CA THR A 72 -1.37 3.34 8.33
C THR A 72 -1.11 4.69 7.66
N SER A 73 0.12 4.95 7.20
CA SER A 73 0.45 6.18 6.46
C SER A 73 -0.33 6.32 5.15
N MET A 74 -0.59 5.21 4.46
CA MET A 74 -1.36 5.21 3.21
C MET A 74 -2.84 5.46 3.46
N ALA A 75 -3.42 4.85 4.51
CA ALA A 75 -4.81 5.10 4.90
C ALA A 75 -5.05 6.58 5.24
N ILE A 76 -4.16 7.20 6.03
CA ILE A 76 -4.24 8.64 6.34
C ILE A 76 -4.16 9.48 5.07
N ASN A 77 -3.17 9.23 4.21
CA ASN A 77 -3.00 9.97 2.97
C ASN A 77 -4.23 9.85 2.06
N ALA A 78 -4.83 8.66 1.94
CA ALA A 78 -6.03 8.42 1.14
C ALA A 78 -7.24 9.17 1.70
N LEU A 79 -7.50 9.06 3.01
CA LEU A 79 -8.64 9.73 3.66
C LEU A 79 -8.51 11.25 3.59
N ILE A 80 -7.34 11.81 3.93
CA ILE A 80 -7.11 13.26 3.84
C ILE A 80 -7.27 13.74 2.39
N THR A 81 -6.69 13.03 1.41
CA THR A 81 -6.81 13.43 0.00
C THR A 81 -8.25 13.40 -0.51
N THR A 82 -9.06 12.48 0.00
CA THR A 82 -10.47 12.32 -0.39
C THR A 82 -11.36 13.39 0.21
N TRP A 83 -11.11 13.74 1.48
CA TRP A 83 -12.04 14.52 2.30
C TRP A 83 -11.55 15.93 2.63
N THR A 84 -10.45 16.39 2.03
CA THR A 84 -9.97 17.76 2.23
C THR A 84 -9.80 18.51 0.92
N TYR A 85 -9.92 19.83 1.01
CA TYR A 85 -9.61 20.76 -0.06
C TYR A 85 -8.68 21.86 0.44
N PHE A 86 -7.83 22.39 -0.43
CA PHE A 86 -6.98 23.53 -0.14
C PHE A 86 -7.74 24.83 -0.40
N ASN A 87 -7.78 25.67 0.62
CA ASN A 87 -8.39 26.99 0.56
C ASN A 87 -7.30 28.05 0.36
N ASP A 88 -7.21 28.57 -0.86
CA ASP A 88 -6.19 29.56 -1.26
C ASP A 88 -6.23 30.85 -0.40
N ASN A 89 -7.39 31.21 0.17
CA ASN A 89 -7.51 32.39 1.03
C ASN A 89 -6.84 32.19 2.39
N THR A 90 -6.98 30.99 2.95
CA THR A 90 -6.38 30.64 4.25
C THR A 90 -4.96 30.10 4.11
N GLY A 91 -4.59 29.55 2.95
CA GLY A 91 -3.32 28.84 2.78
C GLY A 91 -3.26 27.47 3.46
N HIS A 92 -4.41 26.93 3.89
CA HIS A 92 -4.53 25.68 4.64
C HIS A 92 -5.46 24.67 3.95
N LEU A 93 -5.33 23.41 4.32
CA LEU A 93 -6.33 22.39 4.03
C LEU A 93 -7.54 22.56 4.95
N HIS A 94 -8.72 22.25 4.43
CA HIS A 94 -9.99 22.25 5.16
C HIS A 94 -10.69 20.93 4.90
N TRP A 95 -11.38 20.41 5.90
CA TRP A 95 -12.28 19.28 5.70
C TRP A 95 -13.45 19.70 4.79
N ASP A 96 -13.83 18.85 3.85
CA ASP A 96 -15.10 18.99 3.13
C ASP A 96 -16.24 18.97 4.14
N GLU A 97 -17.25 19.82 3.95
CA GLU A 97 -18.40 19.94 4.84
C GLU A 97 -19.15 18.60 5.02
N ASN A 98 -19.07 17.73 4.02
CA ASN A 98 -19.70 16.41 4.03
C ASN A 98 -18.83 15.31 4.64
N THR A 99 -17.66 15.66 5.19
CA THR A 99 -16.74 14.66 5.78
C THR A 99 -17.39 13.98 6.99
N PRO A 100 -17.52 12.64 6.98
CA PRO A 100 -18.05 11.92 8.13
C PRO A 100 -17.18 12.14 9.38
N ALA A 101 -17.82 12.28 10.55
CA ALA A 101 -17.11 12.49 11.82
C ALA A 101 -16.11 11.36 12.13
N ASP A 102 -16.46 10.12 11.77
CA ASP A 102 -15.60 8.95 11.95
C ASP A 102 -14.31 9.04 11.13
N VAL A 103 -14.33 9.68 9.95
CA VAL A 103 -13.12 9.92 9.16
C VAL A 103 -12.16 10.82 9.92
N LYS A 104 -12.64 11.96 10.44
CA LYS A 104 -11.80 12.90 11.21
C LYS A 104 -11.21 12.21 12.43
N LYS A 105 -12.05 11.48 13.19
CA LYS A 105 -11.63 10.75 14.39
C LYS A 105 -10.56 9.70 14.08
N ILE A 106 -10.78 8.86 13.07
CA ILE A 106 -9.86 7.78 12.70
C ILE A 106 -8.54 8.35 12.16
N VAL A 107 -8.59 9.41 11.33
CA VAL A 107 -7.38 10.07 10.85
C VAL A 107 -6.55 10.62 12.00
N THR A 108 -7.16 11.33 12.96
CA THR A 108 -6.45 11.85 14.13
C THR A 108 -5.82 10.73 14.96
N ALA A 109 -6.57 9.66 15.25
CA ALA A 109 -6.04 8.53 16.01
C ALA A 109 -4.92 7.77 15.26
N ALA A 110 -5.00 7.69 13.94
CA ALA A 110 -3.96 7.08 13.12
C ALA A 110 -2.67 7.92 13.05
N VAL A 111 -2.80 9.24 13.02
CA VAL A 111 -1.66 10.15 13.11
C VAL A 111 -0.96 10.00 14.47
N ASN A 112 -1.72 9.93 15.57
CA ASN A 112 -1.14 9.70 16.91
C ASN A 112 -0.36 8.38 16.98
N PHE A 113 -0.88 7.32 16.34
CA PHE A 113 -0.17 6.05 16.24
C PHE A 113 1.17 6.21 15.49
N LEU A 114 1.16 6.86 14.32
CA LEU A 114 2.40 7.10 13.56
C LEU A 114 3.40 7.95 14.34
N ASP A 115 2.98 9.06 14.94
CA ASP A 115 3.85 9.95 15.70
C ASP A 115 4.54 9.22 16.86
N THR A 116 3.82 8.31 17.51
CA THR A 116 4.35 7.50 18.62
C THR A 116 5.37 6.48 18.16
N TYR A 117 5.13 5.81 17.03
CA TYR A 117 5.82 4.57 16.70
C TYR A 117 6.77 4.63 15.50
N ILE A 118 6.67 5.63 14.62
CA ILE A 118 7.41 5.65 13.34
C ILE A 118 8.93 5.68 13.54
N LEU A 119 9.42 6.31 14.62
CA LEU A 119 10.84 6.35 14.99
C LEU A 119 11.21 5.36 16.10
N GLY A 120 10.24 4.59 16.61
CA GLY A 120 10.43 3.63 17.69
C GLY A 120 11.02 2.30 17.20
N GLU A 121 11.35 1.42 18.15
CA GLU A 121 11.88 0.09 17.85
C GLU A 121 10.80 -1.01 17.78
N GLU A 122 9.58 -0.71 18.24
CA GLU A 122 8.47 -1.66 18.35
C GLU A 122 8.04 -2.22 16.99
N TYR A 123 8.01 -1.36 15.96
CA TYR A 123 7.65 -1.74 14.60
C TYR A 123 8.79 -1.40 13.65
N LYS A 124 9.10 -2.32 12.74
CA LYS A 124 9.98 -2.02 11.62
C LYS A 124 9.21 -1.21 10.57
N PRO A 125 9.82 -0.20 9.93
CA PRO A 125 9.16 0.62 8.90
C PRO A 125 9.07 -0.11 7.56
N TRP A 126 8.75 -1.41 7.59
CA TRP A 126 8.68 -2.22 6.39
C TRP A 126 7.45 -1.89 5.56
N ASN A 127 7.57 -2.16 4.27
CA ASN A 127 6.47 -2.05 3.31
C ASN A 127 6.66 -3.08 2.20
N MET A 128 5.63 -3.23 1.39
CA MET A 128 5.74 -3.85 0.08
C MET A 128 5.34 -2.82 -0.98
N PHE A 129 6.30 -2.04 -1.47
CA PHE A 129 6.04 -1.15 -2.62
C PHE A 129 6.09 -1.91 -3.95
N PHE A 130 6.71 -3.09 -3.97
CA PHE A 130 6.73 -3.97 -5.13
C PHE A 130 6.78 -5.44 -4.68
N SER A 131 6.01 -6.28 -5.35
CA SER A 131 6.10 -7.73 -5.24
C SER A 131 6.38 -8.38 -6.57
N GLY A 132 7.12 -9.49 -6.52
CA GLY A 132 7.25 -10.34 -7.69
C GLY A 132 5.92 -10.99 -8.02
N SER A 133 5.64 -11.21 -9.30
CA SER A 133 4.49 -12.01 -9.75
C SER A 133 4.61 -13.52 -9.42
N PHE A 134 5.65 -13.89 -8.65
CA PHE A 134 5.94 -15.25 -8.22
C PHE A 134 5.09 -15.60 -6.99
N LYS A 135 4.13 -16.50 -7.19
CA LYS A 135 3.26 -17.09 -6.15
C LYS A 135 3.66 -18.54 -5.89
N GLY A 136 4.97 -18.79 -5.80
CA GLY A 136 5.56 -20.11 -5.54
C GLY A 136 6.14 -20.82 -6.75
N PHE A 137 6.83 -21.93 -6.50
CA PHE A 137 7.70 -22.57 -7.49
C PHE A 137 7.01 -22.89 -8.81
N GLY A 138 5.71 -23.22 -8.83
CA GLY A 138 4.93 -23.50 -10.04
C GLY A 138 4.47 -22.28 -10.86
N THR A 139 4.77 -21.06 -10.39
CA THR A 139 4.39 -19.79 -11.05
C THR A 139 5.59 -19.00 -11.55
N SER A 140 6.78 -19.60 -11.49
CA SER A 140 7.94 -18.96 -12.10
C SER A 140 7.64 -18.72 -13.57
N TRP A 141 7.63 -17.45 -13.99
CA TRP A 141 7.51 -17.07 -15.41
C TRP A 141 8.52 -17.82 -16.28
N SER A 142 9.64 -18.20 -15.66
CA SER A 142 10.74 -18.96 -16.23
C SER A 142 10.37 -20.42 -16.56
N GLN A 143 9.32 -20.98 -15.95
CA GLN A 143 8.81 -22.32 -16.24
C GLN A 143 7.81 -22.33 -17.40
N TYR A 144 7.24 -21.18 -17.78
CA TYR A 144 6.42 -21.09 -18.97
C TYR A 144 7.27 -21.32 -20.24
N PRO A 145 6.70 -21.92 -21.30
CA PRO A 145 7.46 -22.24 -22.50
C PRO A 145 8.14 -20.99 -23.07
N ALA A 146 9.47 -21.05 -23.18
CA ALA A 146 10.30 -20.01 -23.76
C ALA A 146 11.44 -20.68 -24.53
N ASN A 147 11.79 -20.14 -25.70
CA ASN A 147 12.78 -20.72 -26.58
C ASN A 147 14.16 -20.04 -26.38
N ARG A 148 15.15 -20.88 -26.04
CA ARG A 148 16.61 -20.73 -26.21
C ARG A 148 17.47 -20.15 -25.06
N ASN A 149 18.65 -20.75 -24.90
CA ASN A 149 19.86 -20.31 -24.20
C ASN A 149 21.00 -20.40 -25.23
N ASP A 150 21.30 -19.35 -25.99
CA ASP A 150 22.36 -19.46 -26.98
C ASP A 150 23.24 -18.21 -27.13
N HIS A 151 24.40 -18.47 -27.71
CA HIS A 151 25.60 -17.66 -27.70
C HIS A 151 25.54 -16.62 -28.82
N ILE A 152 25.66 -15.34 -28.47
CA ILE A 152 26.16 -14.33 -29.42
C ILE A 152 27.67 -14.26 -29.13
N ASN A 153 28.49 -14.84 -30.01
CA ASN A 153 29.96 -14.77 -30.00
C ASN A 153 30.70 -15.51 -28.85
N GLY A 154 30.20 -16.65 -28.38
CA GLY A 154 30.89 -17.46 -27.36
C GLY A 154 30.74 -16.97 -25.91
N THR A 155 30.07 -15.83 -25.70
CA THR A 155 29.63 -15.37 -24.37
C THR A 155 28.18 -15.79 -24.12
N GLN A 156 27.94 -16.47 -22.99
CA GLN A 156 26.60 -16.88 -22.58
C GLN A 156 25.74 -15.65 -22.26
N ILE A 157 24.68 -15.42 -23.03
CA ILE A 157 23.58 -14.51 -22.65
C ILE A 157 22.31 -15.36 -22.59
N LYS A 158 21.67 -15.41 -21.43
CA LYS A 158 20.41 -16.13 -21.23
C LYS A 158 19.24 -15.19 -21.49
N ILE A 159 18.69 -15.21 -22.71
CA ILE A 159 17.48 -14.47 -23.06
C ILE A 159 16.34 -15.46 -23.26
N ARG A 160 15.25 -15.35 -22.48
CA ARG A 160 14.04 -16.16 -22.66
C ARG A 160 13.02 -15.41 -23.52
N GLY A 161 12.64 -15.95 -24.67
CA GLY A 161 11.60 -15.38 -25.55
C GLY A 161 11.04 -16.40 -26.56
N MET A 162 10.02 -16.04 -27.33
CA MET A 162 9.43 -16.86 -28.41
C MET A 162 9.61 -16.17 -29.77
N GLU A 163 9.95 -16.92 -30.81
CA GLU A 163 9.95 -16.46 -32.21
C GLU A 163 8.89 -17.24 -32.99
N GLY A 164 8.06 -16.53 -33.75
CA GLY A 164 6.94 -17.12 -34.48
C GLY A 164 5.74 -17.49 -33.59
N VAL A 165 4.83 -18.28 -34.16
CA VAL A 165 3.61 -18.75 -33.47
C VAL A 165 3.75 -20.25 -33.22
N ALA A 166 3.79 -20.64 -31.95
CA ALA A 166 3.81 -22.06 -31.57
C ALA A 166 2.48 -22.73 -31.94
N ALA A 167 2.53 -23.99 -32.36
CA ALA A 167 1.32 -24.78 -32.59
C ALA A 167 0.55 -24.95 -31.26
N GLU A 168 -0.77 -24.73 -31.31
CA GLU A 168 -1.67 -24.79 -30.15
C GLU A 168 -1.52 -26.10 -29.37
N SER A 169 -1.53 -27.24 -30.07
CA SER A 169 -1.38 -28.56 -29.47
C SER A 169 -0.06 -28.77 -28.72
N TRP A 170 1.02 -28.14 -29.19
CA TRP A 170 2.32 -28.17 -28.50
C TRP A 170 2.27 -27.30 -27.25
N TYR A 171 1.74 -26.07 -27.36
CA TYR A 171 1.65 -25.13 -26.25
C TYR A 171 0.78 -25.71 -25.11
N ASP A 172 -0.38 -26.27 -25.45
CA ASP A 172 -1.27 -26.95 -24.51
C ASP A 172 -0.60 -28.14 -23.81
N ALA A 173 0.22 -28.91 -24.53
CA ALA A 173 0.98 -30.00 -23.93
C ALA A 173 2.00 -29.49 -22.90
N GLN A 174 2.65 -28.34 -23.14
CA GLN A 174 3.57 -27.74 -22.18
C GLN A 174 2.85 -27.16 -20.95
N LEU A 175 1.67 -26.56 -21.14
CA LEU A 175 0.88 -26.00 -20.04
C LEU A 175 0.37 -27.06 -19.06
N LYS A 176 0.18 -28.32 -19.48
CA LYS A 176 -0.33 -29.39 -18.59
C LYS A 176 0.51 -29.59 -17.32
N HIS A 177 1.81 -29.28 -17.38
CA HIS A 177 2.72 -29.39 -16.24
C HIS A 177 2.81 -28.09 -15.41
N LEU A 178 2.31 -26.97 -15.94
CA LEU A 178 2.32 -25.66 -15.30
C LEU A 178 0.98 -25.41 -14.63
N LYS A 179 0.96 -25.54 -13.30
CA LYS A 179 -0.23 -25.22 -12.51
C LYS A 179 -0.07 -23.82 -11.94
N THR A 180 -0.86 -22.88 -12.45
CA THR A 180 -1.10 -21.65 -11.69
C THR A 180 -1.85 -22.02 -10.41
N PRO A 181 -1.30 -21.76 -9.21
CA PRO A 181 -1.99 -21.99 -7.96
C PRO A 181 -3.30 -21.22 -7.97
N THR A 182 -4.40 -21.94 -7.78
CA THR A 182 -5.74 -21.35 -7.60
C THR A 182 -6.03 -21.05 -6.14
N VAL A 183 -5.16 -21.48 -5.23
CA VAL A 183 -5.25 -21.26 -3.79
C VAL A 183 -3.97 -20.58 -3.32
N PHE A 184 -4.11 -19.43 -2.66
CA PHE A 184 -3.00 -18.73 -2.02
C PHE A 184 -2.89 -19.22 -0.57
N HIS A 185 -1.75 -19.82 -0.22
CA HIS A 185 -1.56 -20.48 1.08
C HIS A 185 -0.88 -19.60 2.15
N GLY A 186 -0.52 -18.36 1.80
CA GLY A 186 0.20 -17.41 2.65
C GLY A 186 1.58 -17.04 2.10
N TYR A 187 2.16 -15.93 2.56
CA TYR A 187 3.44 -15.40 2.04
C TYR A 187 4.66 -16.25 2.42
N ASN A 188 4.56 -16.98 3.53
CA ASN A 188 5.60 -17.88 4.05
C ASN A 188 5.20 -19.37 4.01
N SER A 189 4.27 -19.75 3.14
CA SER A 189 3.78 -21.14 3.04
C SER A 189 4.78 -22.07 2.32
N ASP A 190 5.35 -23.05 3.03
CA ASP A 190 6.23 -24.08 2.48
C ASP A 190 5.55 -24.88 1.34
N PRO A 191 6.21 -25.19 0.21
CA PRO A 191 7.60 -24.87 -0.18
C PRO A 191 7.77 -23.52 -0.89
N SER A 192 6.80 -22.64 -0.83
CA SER A 192 6.81 -21.35 -1.53
C SER A 192 7.44 -20.24 -0.70
N TYR A 193 8.06 -19.27 -1.37
CA TYR A 193 8.43 -17.98 -0.80
C TYR A 193 7.90 -16.87 -1.69
N PHE A 194 7.57 -15.72 -1.11
CA PHE A 194 7.06 -14.56 -1.83
C PHE A 194 8.10 -13.44 -1.84
N PRO A 195 8.78 -13.17 -2.97
CA PRO A 195 9.75 -12.09 -3.03
C PRO A 195 9.03 -10.74 -3.02
N TYR A 196 9.42 -9.90 -2.07
CA TYR A 196 8.97 -8.52 -1.96
C TYR A 196 10.17 -7.58 -1.87
N TRP A 197 9.94 -6.33 -2.26
CA TRP A 197 10.89 -5.25 -2.09
C TRP A 197 10.32 -4.27 -1.07
N CYS A 198 11.11 -4.05 -0.04
CA CYS A 198 10.84 -3.10 1.02
C CYS A 198 11.73 -1.86 0.85
N SER A 199 11.16 -0.68 1.12
CA SER A 199 11.92 0.57 1.20
C SER A 199 11.52 1.31 2.46
N GLU A 200 12.33 1.20 3.51
CA GLU A 200 12.11 1.92 4.77
C GLU A 200 12.01 3.44 4.55
N SER A 201 12.87 3.98 3.69
CA SER A 201 12.83 5.40 3.30
C SER A 201 11.48 5.79 2.71
N TYR A 202 10.83 4.92 1.94
CA TYR A 202 9.52 5.21 1.40
C TYR A 202 8.45 5.27 2.50
N THR A 203 8.50 4.37 3.48
CA THR A 203 7.62 4.40 4.66
C THR A 203 7.78 5.69 5.46
N TYR A 204 9.01 6.16 5.64
CA TYR A 204 9.27 7.45 6.29
C TYR A 204 8.69 8.62 5.50
N VAL A 205 8.90 8.64 4.18
CA VAL A 205 8.38 9.72 3.31
C VAL A 205 6.86 9.75 3.28
N THR A 206 6.18 8.61 3.19
CA THR A 206 4.71 8.56 3.19
C THR A 206 4.13 8.94 4.55
N SER A 207 4.78 8.54 5.64
CA SER A 207 4.42 8.94 7.01
C SER A 207 4.61 10.44 7.22
N MET A 208 5.73 11.01 6.77
CA MET A 208 5.98 12.44 6.82
C MET A 208 4.93 13.21 5.99
N LEU A 209 4.54 12.70 4.81
CA LEU A 209 3.48 13.29 4.01
C LEU A 209 2.12 13.24 4.74
N ALA A 210 1.78 12.12 5.37
CA ALA A 210 0.55 11.97 6.15
C ALA A 210 0.49 12.99 7.30
N MET A 211 1.52 13.04 8.15
CA MET A 211 1.58 13.95 9.30
C MET A 211 1.64 15.42 8.88
N SER A 212 2.46 15.76 7.88
CA SER A 212 2.55 17.15 7.39
C SER A 212 1.25 17.64 6.76
N THR A 213 0.52 16.78 6.03
CA THR A 213 -0.78 17.15 5.46
C THR A 213 -1.84 17.26 6.54
N PHE A 214 -1.85 16.38 7.54
CA PHE A 214 -2.71 16.51 8.71
C PHE A 214 -2.47 17.82 9.47
N ASN A 215 -1.20 18.16 9.74
CA ASN A 215 -0.84 19.41 10.43
C ASN A 215 -1.18 20.67 9.63
N ASN A 216 -1.38 20.57 8.31
CA ASN A 216 -1.80 21.69 7.48
C ASN A 216 -3.32 21.93 7.50
N ILE A 217 -4.12 21.03 8.09
CA ILE A 217 -5.58 21.19 8.18
C ILE A 217 -5.92 22.24 9.24
N ALA A 218 -6.65 23.28 8.85
CA ALA A 218 -6.94 24.44 9.71
C ALA A 218 -7.64 24.07 11.03
N ASP A 219 -8.56 23.10 11.02
CA ASP A 219 -9.29 22.66 12.22
C ASP A 219 -8.40 21.98 13.27
N ASN A 220 -7.13 21.65 12.94
CA ASN A 220 -6.20 21.00 13.88
C ASN A 220 -5.41 21.99 14.75
N THR A 221 -5.44 23.29 14.46
CA THR A 221 -4.68 24.31 15.21
C THR A 221 -5.28 24.66 16.57
N ASP A 222 -6.51 24.24 16.87
CA ASP A 222 -7.20 24.57 18.13
C ASP A 222 -7.00 23.52 19.24
N GLY A 223 -6.20 22.46 19.02
CA GLY A 223 -6.12 21.34 19.98
C GLY A 223 -4.76 20.65 20.16
N THR A 224 -3.73 20.97 19.38
CA THR A 224 -2.39 20.41 19.56
C THR A 224 -1.49 21.40 20.29
N THR A 225 -1.51 21.34 21.63
CA THR A 225 -0.33 21.75 22.42
C THR A 225 0.88 21.01 21.88
N ASN A 226 1.88 21.76 21.42
CA ASN A 226 3.23 21.29 21.13
C ASN A 226 3.73 20.43 22.32
N VAL A 227 3.69 19.12 22.17
CA VAL A 227 4.48 18.20 22.99
C VAL A 227 5.63 17.75 22.09
N HIS A 228 6.86 17.91 22.57
CA HIS A 228 8.14 17.71 21.89
C HIS A 228 8.82 18.93 21.28
N ALA A 229 9.15 19.89 22.16
CA ALA A 229 10.42 20.59 22.13
C ALA A 229 11.27 20.13 23.33
N SER A 230 12.04 19.05 23.15
CA SER A 230 13.12 18.47 23.99
C SER A 230 13.06 16.94 23.80
N VAL A 231 14.08 16.23 23.32
CA VAL A 231 15.51 16.21 23.64
C VAL A 231 16.33 15.92 22.38
#